data_AF-A0A7K0C5Z0-F1
#
_entry.id   AF-A0A7K0C5Z0-F1
#
_cell.length_a   1.000
_cell.length_b   1.000
_cell.length_c   1.000
_cell.angle_alpha   90.00
_cell.angle_beta   90.00
_cell.angle_gamma   90.00
#
_symmetry.space_group_name_H-M   'P 1'
#
loop_
_entity.id
_entity.type
_entity.pdbx_description
1 polymer ?
#
loop_
_entity_poly.entity_id
_entity_poly.type
_entity_poly.pdbx_seq_one_letter_code
_entity_poly.pdbx_strand_id
1 'polypeptide(L)'
;MDERFIWNATWAELDPAGRPFDRSDQEAALLTGLLMPLIPDPEVVGYYDREKHTTAITRLLTARYGFWAAGWNWSPGEGGLGSGVVDTWCCAGHSMHGTREETARLIVRSLREWRDWLEDLAGRFAALAPPADGDPAAADPWYWERACTRLVTLVVDRTHSESGWHGMCTLVLEWFLAAQGIGAEQAARIVEAAVGGRFESWVEPRPTVIAEVGERFATEIGGME
;
A
#
# COMPACT_ATOMS: atom_id res chain seq x y z
N MET A 1 -1.54 -20.31 9.83
CA MET A 1 -0.86 -19.30 8.99
C MET A 1 -1.45 -17.99 9.44
N ASP A 2 -0.59 -17.06 9.82
CA ASP A 2 -0.98 -15.81 10.46
C ASP A 2 -2.10 -15.12 9.68
N GLU A 3 -3.22 -14.83 10.33
CA GLU A 3 -4.31 -14.01 9.78
C GLU A 3 -3.90 -12.53 9.70
N ARG A 4 -2.60 -12.27 9.53
CA ARG A 4 -2.05 -10.94 9.33
C ARG A 4 -2.39 -10.50 7.92
N PHE A 5 -3.44 -9.68 7.84
CA PHE A 5 -3.75 -8.88 6.67
C PHE A 5 -2.65 -7.84 6.46
N ILE A 6 -2.43 -7.44 5.21
CA ILE A 6 -1.45 -6.39 4.84
C ILE A 6 -1.77 -5.03 5.51
N TRP A 7 -2.99 -4.83 5.99
CA TRP A 7 -3.36 -3.71 6.87
C TRP A 7 -2.51 -3.59 8.14
N ASN A 8 -1.93 -4.69 8.61
CA ASN A 8 -1.06 -4.73 9.79
C ASN A 8 0.43 -4.84 9.42
N ALA A 9 0.78 -4.63 8.15
CA ALA A 9 2.15 -4.73 7.67
C ALA A 9 2.99 -3.57 8.21
N THR A 10 4.16 -3.90 8.76
CA THR A 10 5.14 -2.88 9.11
C THR A 10 5.92 -2.42 7.88
N TRP A 11 6.40 -1.18 7.86
CA TRP A 11 7.29 -0.73 6.79
C TRP A 11 8.50 -1.65 6.63
N ALA A 12 9.07 -2.15 7.73
CA ALA A 12 10.19 -3.09 7.68
C ALA A 12 9.90 -4.38 6.90
N GLU A 13 8.64 -4.84 6.86
CA GLU A 13 8.20 -6.00 6.07
C GLU A 13 7.96 -5.68 4.59
N LEU A 14 7.63 -4.43 4.28
CA LEU A 14 7.29 -3.93 2.95
C LEU A 14 8.47 -3.29 2.22
N ASP A 15 9.43 -2.74 2.95
CA ASP A 15 10.53 -1.94 2.43
C ASP A 15 11.26 -2.71 1.31
N PRO A 16 11.31 -2.18 0.08
CA PRO A 16 12.01 -2.82 -1.02
C PRO A 16 13.51 -2.98 -0.77
N ALA A 17 14.09 -2.18 0.13
CA ALA A 17 15.48 -2.31 0.54
C ALA A 17 15.75 -3.71 1.11
N GLY A 18 16.69 -4.42 0.49
CA GLY A 18 17.05 -5.80 0.89
C GLY A 18 16.13 -6.89 0.34
N ARG A 19 15.13 -6.56 -0.48
CA ARG A 19 14.20 -7.51 -1.09
C ARG A 19 14.34 -7.50 -2.61
N PRO A 20 15.28 -8.29 -3.18
CA PRO A 20 15.46 -8.32 -4.63
C PRO A 20 14.20 -8.84 -5.31
N PHE A 21 13.86 -8.24 -6.44
CA PHE A 21 12.73 -8.64 -7.27
C PHE A 21 13.19 -8.70 -8.73
N ASP A 22 13.20 -9.90 -9.30
CA ASP A 22 13.58 -10.09 -10.70
C ASP A 22 12.42 -9.64 -11.61
N ARG A 23 12.68 -8.61 -12.41
CA ARG A 23 11.74 -8.02 -13.37
C ARG A 23 11.90 -8.58 -14.79
N SER A 24 12.76 -9.59 -14.97
CA SER A 24 12.99 -10.21 -16.27
C SER A 24 11.73 -10.84 -16.84
N ASP A 25 11.66 -10.91 -18.17
CA ASP A 25 10.59 -11.63 -18.87
C ASP A 25 10.65 -13.13 -18.58
N GLN A 26 11.84 -13.66 -18.27
CA GLN A 26 12.03 -15.04 -17.86
C GLN A 26 11.33 -15.33 -16.53
N GLU A 27 11.52 -14.48 -15.52
CA GLU A 27 10.84 -14.61 -14.23
C GLU A 27 9.33 -14.42 -14.39
N ALA A 28 8.88 -13.48 -15.23
CA ALA A 28 7.45 -13.31 -15.53
C ALA A 28 6.82 -14.55 -16.15
N ALA A 29 7.50 -15.18 -17.12
CA ALA A 29 7.03 -16.40 -17.76
C ALA A 29 6.95 -17.57 -16.77
N LEU A 30 7.97 -17.72 -15.92
CA LEU A 30 7.99 -18.73 -14.86
C LEU A 30 6.84 -18.51 -13.86
N LEU A 31 6.66 -17.29 -13.37
CA LEU A 31 5.59 -16.96 -12.44
C LEU A 31 4.21 -17.18 -13.06
N THR A 32 4.03 -16.82 -14.33
CA THR A 32 2.80 -17.09 -15.08
C THR A 32 2.47 -18.59 -15.07
N GLY A 33 3.44 -19.45 -15.39
CA GLY A 33 3.25 -20.90 -15.38
C GLY A 33 2.93 -21.46 -13.98
N LEU A 34 3.50 -20.88 -12.92
CA LEU A 34 3.22 -21.27 -11.53
C LEU A 34 1.82 -20.83 -11.06
N LEU A 35 1.32 -19.71 -11.55
CA LEU A 35 0.01 -19.17 -11.17
C LEU A 35 -1.15 -19.87 -11.87
N MET A 36 -0.97 -20.29 -13.13
CA MET A 36 -2.04 -20.91 -13.93
C MET A 36 -2.81 -22.03 -13.22
N PRO A 37 -2.17 -23.00 -12.51
CA PRO A 37 -2.90 -24.05 -11.80
C PRO A 37 -3.75 -23.56 -10.63
N LEU A 38 -3.48 -22.37 -10.08
CA LEU A 38 -4.21 -21.79 -8.95
C LEU A 38 -5.43 -20.97 -9.42
N ILE A 39 -5.47 -20.60 -10.69
CA ILE A 39 -6.50 -19.74 -11.25
C ILE A 39 -7.72 -20.59 -11.62
N PRO A 40 -8.91 -20.22 -11.11
CA PRO A 40 -10.12 -20.98 -11.39
C PRO A 40 -10.47 -20.91 -12.88
N ASP A 41 -11.19 -21.93 -13.34
CA ASP A 41 -11.89 -21.80 -14.62
C ASP A 41 -13.13 -20.92 -14.42
N PRO A 42 -13.26 -19.77 -15.12
CA PRO A 42 -14.38 -18.87 -14.94
C PRO A 42 -15.73 -19.47 -15.35
N GLU A 43 -15.75 -20.52 -16.19
CA GLU A 43 -16.97 -21.25 -16.55
C GLU A 43 -17.44 -22.21 -15.45
N VAL A 44 -16.51 -22.65 -14.60
CA VAL A 44 -16.77 -23.61 -13.51
C VAL A 44 -17.00 -22.90 -12.17
N VAL A 45 -16.26 -21.83 -11.90
CA VAL A 45 -16.28 -21.11 -10.62
C VAL A 45 -17.04 -19.81 -10.77
N GLY A 46 -18.14 -19.72 -10.01
CA GLY A 46 -19.01 -18.55 -9.98
C GLY A 46 -18.29 -17.29 -9.52
N TYR A 47 -18.82 -16.13 -9.93
CA TYR A 47 -18.25 -14.81 -9.71
C TYR A 47 -17.77 -14.58 -8.27
N TYR A 48 -18.61 -14.88 -7.28
CA TYR A 48 -18.31 -14.67 -5.86
C TYR A 48 -17.36 -15.71 -5.24
N ASP A 49 -17.19 -16.88 -5.86
CA ASP A 49 -16.32 -17.94 -5.35
C ASP A 49 -14.84 -17.76 -5.76
N ARG A 50 -14.57 -16.89 -6.74
CA ARG A 50 -13.22 -16.61 -7.24
C ARG A 50 -12.30 -16.00 -6.19
N GLU A 51 -12.85 -15.28 -5.21
CA GLU A 51 -12.06 -14.70 -4.10
C GLU A 51 -11.31 -15.77 -3.29
N LYS A 52 -11.81 -17.01 -3.19
CA LYS A 52 -11.11 -18.08 -2.48
C LYS A 52 -9.75 -18.43 -3.10
N HIS A 53 -9.57 -18.12 -4.39
CA HIS A 53 -8.34 -18.37 -5.12
C HIS A 53 -7.27 -17.31 -4.87
N THR A 54 -7.65 -16.07 -4.52
CA THR A 54 -6.69 -15.00 -4.21
C THR A 54 -5.83 -15.34 -2.99
N THR A 55 -6.37 -16.08 -2.02
CA THR A 55 -5.61 -16.58 -0.86
C THR A 55 -4.49 -17.54 -1.28
N ALA A 56 -4.77 -18.50 -2.19
CA ALA A 56 -3.77 -19.44 -2.65
C ALA A 56 -2.67 -18.75 -3.47
N ILE A 57 -3.06 -17.80 -4.33
CA ILE A 57 -2.13 -16.96 -5.11
C ILE A 57 -1.25 -16.13 -4.16
N THR A 58 -1.85 -15.47 -3.18
CA THR A 58 -1.12 -14.66 -2.18
C THR A 58 -0.11 -15.51 -1.40
N ARG A 59 -0.47 -16.74 -1.03
CA ARG A 59 0.45 -17.68 -0.38
C ARG A 59 1.64 -18.04 -1.28
N LEU A 60 1.41 -18.28 -2.56
CA LEU A 60 2.49 -18.55 -3.51
C LEU A 60 3.43 -17.35 -3.64
N LEU A 61 2.86 -16.14 -3.80
CA LEU A 61 3.63 -14.92 -3.97
C LEU A 61 4.44 -14.56 -2.72
N THR A 62 3.83 -14.63 -1.54
CA THR A 62 4.50 -14.35 -0.27
C THR A 62 5.56 -15.38 0.09
N ALA A 63 5.35 -16.66 -0.26
CA ALA A 63 6.38 -17.69 -0.11
C ALA A 63 7.60 -17.45 -1.02
N ARG A 64 7.38 -16.87 -2.21
CA ARG A 64 8.45 -16.62 -3.20
C ARG A 64 9.20 -15.32 -2.96
N TYR A 65 8.49 -14.23 -2.66
CA TYR A 65 9.06 -12.89 -2.63
C TYR A 65 9.07 -12.26 -1.22
N GLY A 66 8.41 -12.88 -0.24
CA GLY A 66 8.23 -12.34 1.10
C GLY A 66 6.92 -11.58 1.27
N PHE A 67 6.68 -11.09 2.49
CA PHE A 67 5.39 -10.54 2.90
C PHE A 67 4.94 -9.32 2.08
N TRP A 68 5.88 -8.52 1.56
CA TRP A 68 5.55 -7.39 0.69
C TRP A 68 4.65 -7.79 -0.48
N ALA A 69 4.79 -8.99 -1.03
CA ALA A 69 3.99 -9.43 -2.17
C ALA A 69 2.50 -9.65 -1.84
N ALA A 70 2.09 -9.56 -0.57
CA ALA A 70 0.70 -9.70 -0.16
C ALA A 70 -0.22 -8.59 -0.71
N GLY A 71 0.34 -7.45 -1.13
CA GLY A 71 -0.44 -6.29 -1.61
C GLY A 71 -0.78 -6.33 -3.09
N TRP A 72 -0.41 -7.40 -3.80
CA TRP A 72 -0.55 -7.51 -5.26
C TRP A 72 -1.99 -7.29 -5.78
N ASN A 73 -3.03 -7.53 -4.98
CA ASN A 73 -4.44 -7.37 -5.35
C ASN A 73 -5.14 -6.22 -4.61
N TRP A 74 -4.37 -5.32 -4.00
CA TRP A 74 -4.93 -4.20 -3.23
C TRP A 74 -5.34 -3.06 -4.17
N SER A 75 -6.55 -3.13 -4.72
CA SER A 75 -7.04 -2.17 -5.72
C SER A 75 -7.75 -0.95 -5.12
N PRO A 76 -7.76 0.21 -5.80
CA PRO A 76 -8.63 1.33 -5.44
C PRO A 76 -10.11 0.92 -5.60
N GLY A 77 -10.97 1.22 -4.63
CA GLY A 77 -12.41 0.91 -4.68
C GLY A 77 -12.81 -0.37 -3.94
N GLU A 78 -13.88 -1.05 -4.38
CA GLU A 78 -14.45 -2.24 -3.68
C GLU A 78 -13.74 -3.56 -3.99
N GLY A 79 -12.61 -3.51 -4.69
CA GLY A 79 -11.89 -4.69 -5.12
C GLY A 79 -10.95 -5.27 -4.06
N GLY A 80 -10.98 -6.59 -3.87
CA GLY A 80 -10.06 -7.33 -3.01
C GLY A 80 -10.13 -6.89 -1.54
N LEU A 81 -9.12 -6.14 -1.09
CA LEU A 81 -9.01 -5.59 0.27
C LEU A 81 -9.61 -4.19 0.43
N GLY A 82 -9.97 -3.55 -0.70
CA GLY A 82 -10.47 -2.19 -0.80
C GLY A 82 -9.43 -1.11 -0.51
N SER A 83 -9.65 0.11 -1.03
CA SER A 83 -8.82 1.29 -0.70
C SER A 83 -7.33 1.19 -1.04
N GLY A 84 -6.99 0.34 -2.00
CA GLY A 84 -5.63 0.07 -2.40
C GLY A 84 -5.12 0.99 -3.51
N VAL A 85 -4.00 0.62 -4.10
CA VAL A 85 -3.22 1.42 -5.07
C VAL A 85 -2.89 0.64 -6.35
N VAL A 86 -3.44 -0.56 -6.54
CA VAL A 86 -3.18 -1.41 -7.71
C VAL A 86 -4.35 -1.31 -8.69
N ASP A 87 -4.20 -0.50 -9.75
CA ASP A 87 -5.22 -0.24 -10.77
C ASP A 87 -5.40 -1.42 -11.73
N THR A 88 -4.34 -2.20 -11.94
CA THR A 88 -4.41 -3.37 -12.83
C THR A 88 -5.39 -4.43 -12.30
N TRP A 89 -5.67 -4.41 -11.00
CA TRP A 89 -6.61 -5.32 -10.36
C TRP A 89 -7.90 -4.58 -9.96
N CYS A 90 -9.04 -5.27 -10.01
CA CYS A 90 -10.31 -4.79 -9.47
C CYS A 90 -10.73 -5.77 -8.35
N CYS A 91 -11.69 -6.65 -8.58
CA CYS A 91 -12.02 -7.76 -7.69
C CYS A 91 -11.73 -9.11 -8.37
N ALA A 92 -11.67 -10.21 -7.64
CA ALA A 92 -11.46 -11.53 -8.25
C ALA A 92 -12.55 -11.87 -9.27
N GLY A 93 -13.78 -11.43 -9.02
CA GLY A 93 -14.91 -11.57 -9.94
C GLY A 93 -14.64 -10.94 -11.32
N HIS A 94 -14.23 -9.67 -11.35
CA HIS A 94 -13.95 -8.92 -12.57
C HIS A 94 -12.57 -9.19 -13.17
N SER A 95 -11.57 -9.57 -12.39
CA SER A 95 -10.20 -9.75 -12.89
C SER A 95 -9.91 -11.19 -13.33
N MET A 96 -10.63 -12.19 -12.81
CA MET A 96 -10.50 -13.60 -13.20
C MET A 96 -11.62 -14.05 -14.14
N HIS A 97 -11.86 -13.31 -15.23
CA HIS A 97 -12.89 -13.62 -16.22
C HIS A 97 -12.35 -14.19 -17.54
N GLY A 98 -11.06 -13.98 -17.83
CA GLY A 98 -10.40 -14.46 -19.04
C GLY A 98 -9.83 -15.88 -18.89
N THR A 99 -8.96 -16.27 -19.81
CA THR A 99 -8.21 -17.52 -19.71
C THR A 99 -7.27 -17.50 -18.50
N ARG A 100 -6.91 -18.69 -17.99
CA ARG A 100 -5.94 -18.82 -16.89
C ARG A 100 -4.62 -18.10 -17.17
N GLU A 101 -4.17 -18.13 -18.42
CA GLU A 101 -2.93 -17.47 -18.81
C GLU A 101 -3.07 -15.94 -18.81
N GLU A 102 -4.17 -15.39 -19.32
CA GLU A 102 -4.46 -13.95 -19.26
C GLU A 102 -4.55 -13.45 -17.82
N THR A 103 -5.26 -14.17 -16.96
CA THR A 103 -5.35 -13.85 -15.53
C THR A 103 -4.00 -13.99 -14.84
N ALA A 104 -3.17 -14.99 -15.19
CA ALA A 104 -1.83 -15.12 -14.62
C ALA A 104 -0.94 -13.94 -14.98
N ARG A 105 -0.96 -13.50 -16.25
CA ARG A 105 -0.23 -12.30 -16.69
C ARG A 105 -0.75 -11.03 -16.03
N LEU A 106 -2.06 -10.95 -15.77
CA LEU A 106 -2.67 -9.84 -15.03
C LEU A 106 -2.11 -9.78 -13.60
N ILE A 107 -2.09 -10.90 -12.89
CA ILE A 107 -1.53 -11.01 -11.53
C ILE A 107 -0.05 -10.59 -11.50
N VAL A 108 0.76 -11.02 -12.48
CA VAL A 108 2.17 -10.61 -12.60
C VAL A 108 2.29 -9.10 -12.76
N ARG A 109 1.42 -8.48 -13.57
CA ARG A 109 1.40 -7.03 -13.75
C ARG A 109 0.98 -6.30 -12.48
N SER A 110 -0.07 -6.76 -11.80
CA SER A 110 -0.52 -6.22 -10.52
C SER A 110 0.56 -6.30 -9.43
N LEU A 111 1.31 -7.40 -9.36
CA LEU A 111 2.45 -7.53 -8.44
C LEU A 111 3.56 -6.53 -8.75
N ARG A 112 3.88 -6.31 -10.04
CA ARG A 112 4.89 -5.32 -10.46
C ARG A 112 4.45 -3.90 -10.13
N GLU A 113 3.19 -3.57 -10.37
CA GLU A 113 2.61 -2.27 -10.03
C GLU A 113 2.66 -2.00 -8.51
N TRP A 114 2.32 -2.99 -7.69
CA TRP A 114 2.47 -2.90 -6.25
C TRP A 114 3.95 -2.71 -5.85
N ARG A 115 4.87 -3.40 -6.52
CA ARG A 115 6.31 -3.21 -6.29
C ARG A 115 6.77 -1.79 -6.65
N ASP A 116 6.33 -1.26 -7.78
CA ASP A 116 6.65 0.09 -8.24
C ASP A 116 6.18 1.13 -7.21
N TRP A 117 4.99 0.95 -6.65
CA TRP A 117 4.47 1.80 -5.58
C TRP A 117 5.36 1.78 -4.34
N LEU A 118 5.78 0.60 -3.86
CA LEU A 118 6.66 0.50 -2.69
C LEU A 118 8.04 1.14 -2.93
N GLU A 119 8.59 1.00 -4.15
CA GLU A 119 9.86 1.63 -4.53
C GLU A 119 9.75 3.16 -4.64
N ASP A 120 8.65 3.68 -5.18
CA ASP A 120 8.36 5.13 -5.19
C ASP A 120 8.21 5.68 -3.77
N LEU A 121 7.47 4.98 -2.89
CA LEU A 121 7.36 5.35 -1.47
C LEU A 121 8.71 5.39 -0.78
N ALA A 122 9.55 4.37 -0.95
CA ALA A 122 10.87 4.33 -0.34
C ALA A 122 11.74 5.54 -0.78
N GLY A 123 11.72 5.85 -2.08
CA GLY A 123 12.41 7.02 -2.62
C GLY A 123 11.89 8.34 -2.06
N ARG A 124 10.57 8.47 -1.90
CA ARG A 124 9.93 9.66 -1.33
C ARG A 124 10.19 9.79 0.16
N PHE A 125 10.16 8.71 0.93
CA PHE A 125 10.46 8.73 2.35
C PHE A 125 11.88 9.24 2.58
N ALA A 126 12.85 8.76 1.81
CA ALA A 126 14.22 9.28 1.87
C ALA A 126 14.31 10.77 1.48
N ALA A 127 13.55 11.23 0.47
CA ALA A 127 13.55 12.62 0.02
C ALA A 127 12.75 13.60 0.92
N LEU A 128 11.88 13.06 1.77
CA LEU A 128 11.03 13.81 2.71
C LEU A 128 11.52 13.70 4.15
N ALA A 129 12.51 12.85 4.42
CA ALA A 129 13.14 12.72 5.72
C ALA A 129 13.64 14.09 6.22
N PRO A 130 13.40 14.43 7.50
CA PRO A 130 14.10 15.55 8.13
C PRO A 130 15.63 15.32 8.13
N PRO A 131 16.44 16.37 8.30
CA PRO A 131 17.88 16.25 8.43
C PRO A 131 18.25 15.22 9.50
N ALA A 132 19.27 14.40 9.25
CA ALA A 132 19.65 13.23 10.06
C ALA A 132 20.28 13.59 11.43
N ASP A 133 20.22 14.86 11.81
CA ASP A 133 21.04 15.46 12.86
C ASP A 133 20.23 15.54 14.16
N GLY A 134 19.85 14.38 14.72
CA GLY A 134 19.31 14.29 16.08
C GLY A 134 17.92 13.68 16.21
N ASP A 135 17.23 14.09 17.27
CA ASP A 135 15.90 13.62 17.64
C ASP A 135 14.85 14.06 16.59
N PRO A 136 14.04 13.15 16.01
CA PRO A 136 12.92 13.49 15.14
C PRO A 136 11.99 14.58 15.69
N ALA A 137 11.78 14.63 17.02
CA ALA A 137 10.96 15.65 17.68
C ALA A 137 11.61 17.05 17.66
N ALA A 138 12.94 17.12 17.55
CA ALA A 138 13.70 18.37 17.50
C ALA A 138 13.85 18.94 16.08
N ALA A 139 13.44 18.20 15.05
CA ALA A 139 13.45 18.68 13.68
C ALA A 139 12.45 19.84 13.47
N ASP A 140 12.77 20.74 12.54
CA ASP A 140 11.87 21.85 12.20
C ASP A 140 10.48 21.29 11.76
N PRO A 141 9.37 21.73 12.39
CA PRO A 141 8.01 21.30 12.06
C PRO A 141 7.67 21.35 10.56
N TRP A 142 8.30 22.26 9.82
CA TRP A 142 8.12 22.39 8.38
C TRP A 142 8.42 21.09 7.60
N TYR A 143 9.41 20.29 8.03
CA TYR A 143 9.72 19.02 7.35
C TYR A 143 8.58 18.02 7.46
N TRP A 144 7.97 17.92 8.65
CA TRP A 144 6.88 17.00 8.93
C TRP A 144 5.59 17.42 8.23
N GLU A 145 5.26 18.71 8.27
CA GLU A 145 4.11 19.27 7.57
C GLU A 145 4.21 19.03 6.05
N ARG A 146 5.39 19.31 5.48
CA ARG A 146 5.67 19.08 4.06
C ARG A 146 5.58 17.61 3.69
N ALA A 147 6.13 16.71 4.51
CA ALA A 147 6.08 15.28 4.27
C ALA A 147 4.64 14.77 4.27
N CYS A 148 3.88 15.10 5.32
CA CYS A 148 2.47 14.71 5.45
C CYS A 148 1.64 15.20 4.26
N THR A 149 1.72 16.50 3.93
CA THR A 149 0.99 17.10 2.81
C THR A 149 1.27 16.36 1.51
N ARG A 150 2.54 16.12 1.19
CA ARG A 150 2.94 15.47 -0.07
C ARG A 150 2.54 14.00 -0.14
N LEU A 151 2.61 13.27 0.97
CA LEU A 151 2.21 11.86 1.03
C LEU A 151 0.70 11.70 0.95
N VAL A 152 -0.07 12.58 1.59
CA VAL A 152 -1.54 12.61 1.45
C VAL A 152 -1.92 12.89 -0.01
N THR A 153 -1.34 13.92 -0.64
CA THR A 153 -1.60 14.20 -2.06
C THR A 153 -1.25 13.02 -2.97
N LEU A 154 -0.11 12.36 -2.72
CA LEU A 154 0.28 11.18 -3.48
C LEU A 154 -0.76 10.05 -3.39
N VAL A 155 -1.28 9.79 -2.19
CA VAL A 155 -2.31 8.75 -2.01
C VAL A 155 -3.61 9.17 -2.69
N VAL A 156 -4.06 10.42 -2.53
CA VAL A 156 -5.25 10.95 -3.23
C VAL A 156 -5.17 10.72 -4.73
N ASP A 157 -4.04 11.09 -5.35
CA ASP A 157 -3.79 10.92 -6.79
C ASP A 157 -3.82 9.43 -7.17
N ARG A 158 -3.21 8.58 -6.34
CA ARG A 158 -3.04 7.15 -6.62
C ARG A 158 -4.31 6.34 -6.46
N THR A 159 -5.15 6.68 -5.48
CA THR A 159 -6.37 5.94 -5.16
C THR A 159 -7.61 6.58 -5.78
N HIS A 160 -7.46 7.71 -6.49
CA HIS A 160 -8.56 8.48 -7.06
C HIS A 160 -9.65 8.89 -6.05
N SER A 161 -9.26 9.04 -4.77
CA SER A 161 -10.20 9.28 -3.65
C SER A 161 -11.36 8.28 -3.57
N GLU A 162 -11.16 7.06 -4.05
CA GLU A 162 -12.12 5.95 -4.02
C GLU A 162 -12.49 5.50 -2.59
N SER A 163 -13.37 4.51 -2.45
CA SER A 163 -13.78 3.96 -1.15
C SER A 163 -12.59 3.70 -0.22
N GLY A 164 -12.65 4.28 0.99
CA GLY A 164 -11.70 4.10 2.09
C GLY A 164 -10.26 4.55 1.83
N TRP A 165 -10.00 5.36 0.80
CA TRP A 165 -8.66 5.86 0.45
C TRP A 165 -7.88 6.46 1.64
N HIS A 166 -8.59 7.09 2.59
CA HIS A 166 -8.00 7.66 3.79
C HIS A 166 -7.33 6.61 4.69
N GLY A 167 -7.72 5.34 4.62
CA GLY A 167 -7.02 4.23 5.28
C GLY A 167 -5.62 4.01 4.70
N MET A 168 -5.46 4.12 3.37
CA MET A 168 -4.14 4.09 2.73
C MET A 168 -3.30 5.31 3.12
N CYS A 169 -3.92 6.49 3.29
CA CYS A 169 -3.21 7.66 3.82
C CYS A 169 -2.65 7.37 5.21
N THR A 170 -3.48 6.83 6.11
CA THR A 170 -3.05 6.47 7.46
C THR A 170 -1.85 5.54 7.42
N LEU A 171 -1.93 4.45 6.64
CA LEU A 171 -0.84 3.49 6.50
C LEU A 171 0.45 4.09 5.93
N VAL A 172 0.36 4.89 4.87
CA VAL A 172 1.54 5.52 4.26
C VAL A 172 2.21 6.48 5.23
N LEU A 173 1.45 7.24 6.02
CA LEU A 173 2.00 8.12 7.04
C LEU A 173 2.64 7.32 8.19
N GLU A 174 2.01 6.23 8.64
CA GLU A 174 2.60 5.33 9.65
C GLU A 174 3.89 4.69 9.15
N TRP A 175 3.92 4.25 7.89
CA TRP A 175 5.12 3.68 7.26
C TRP A 175 6.23 4.72 7.11
N PHE A 176 5.89 5.97 6.77
CA PHE A 176 6.85 7.06 6.70
C PHE A 176 7.49 7.31 8.07
N LEU A 177 6.68 7.40 9.14
CA LEU A 177 7.17 7.56 10.51
C LEU A 177 8.05 6.39 10.94
N ALA A 178 7.64 5.16 10.64
CA ALA A 178 8.45 3.97 10.91
C ALA A 178 9.80 3.99 10.17
N ALA A 179 9.84 4.48 8.92
CA ALA A 179 11.08 4.67 8.18
C ALA A 179 12.01 5.72 8.81
N GLN A 180 11.47 6.66 9.60
CA GLN A 180 12.24 7.62 10.39
C GLN A 180 12.57 7.11 11.80
N GLY A 181 12.26 5.84 12.11
CA GLY A 181 12.56 5.22 13.41
C GLY A 181 11.52 5.47 14.50
N ILE A 182 10.38 6.09 14.18
CA ILE A 182 9.28 6.29 15.13
C ILE A 182 8.53 4.97 15.32
N GLY A 183 8.37 4.54 16.57
CA GLY A 183 7.73 3.26 16.90
C GLY A 183 6.27 3.19 16.47
N ALA A 184 5.79 1.99 16.13
CA ALA A 184 4.47 1.77 15.52
C ALA A 184 3.30 2.32 16.35
N GLU A 185 3.32 2.14 17.68
CA GLU A 185 2.26 2.69 18.55
C GLU A 185 2.25 4.22 18.57
N GLN A 186 3.43 4.85 18.56
CA GLN A 186 3.55 6.30 18.54
C GLN A 186 3.12 6.84 17.17
N ALA A 187 3.53 6.18 16.09
CA ALA A 187 3.11 6.52 14.73
C ALA A 187 1.58 6.48 14.58
N ALA A 188 0.94 5.39 15.02
CA ALA A 188 -0.51 5.26 14.97
C ALA A 188 -1.23 6.37 15.74
N ARG A 189 -0.73 6.74 16.93
CA ARG A 189 -1.30 7.86 17.72
C ARG A 189 -1.19 9.20 17.00
N ILE A 190 -0.02 9.52 16.44
CA ILE A 190 0.23 10.75 15.70
C ILE A 190 -0.70 10.84 14.48
N VAL A 191 -0.78 9.76 13.70
CA VAL A 191 -1.59 9.73 12.49
C VAL A 191 -3.07 9.83 12.82
N GLU A 192 -3.57 9.11 13.83
CA GLU A 192 -4.97 9.22 14.26
C GLU A 192 -5.31 10.63 14.73
N ALA A 193 -4.45 11.27 15.52
CA ALA A 193 -4.68 12.64 15.99
C ALA A 193 -4.72 13.65 14.81
N ALA A 194 -3.83 13.48 13.83
CA ALA A 194 -3.71 14.37 12.68
C ALA A 194 -4.81 14.15 11.62
N VAL A 195 -5.13 12.90 11.30
CA VAL A 195 -6.01 12.51 10.19
C VAL A 195 -7.43 12.16 10.64
N GLY A 196 -7.59 11.57 11.82
CA GLY A 196 -8.83 10.96 12.30
C GLY A 196 -10.09 11.80 12.03
N GLY A 197 -11.02 11.23 11.25
CA GLY A 197 -12.32 11.85 10.93
C GLY A 197 -12.31 13.06 9.99
N ARG A 198 -11.16 13.41 9.38
CA ARG A 198 -11.05 14.61 8.49
C ARG A 198 -11.19 14.29 7.00
N PHE A 199 -11.03 13.03 6.64
CA PHE A 199 -11.21 12.54 5.28
C PHE A 199 -12.42 11.62 5.20
N GLU A 200 -13.08 11.65 4.05
CA GLU A 200 -14.28 10.88 3.77
C GLU A 200 -14.05 10.02 2.52
N SER A 201 -14.61 8.82 2.52
CA SER A 201 -14.61 7.97 1.33
C SER A 201 -15.32 8.66 0.17
N TRP A 202 -14.85 8.48 -1.07
CA TRP A 202 -15.42 9.07 -2.28
C TRP A 202 -15.33 10.59 -2.38
N VAL A 203 -14.56 11.23 -1.50
CA VAL A 203 -14.40 12.67 -1.46
C VAL A 203 -12.93 13.03 -1.62
N GLU A 204 -12.62 13.71 -2.71
CA GLU A 204 -11.31 14.35 -2.87
C GLU A 204 -11.17 15.48 -1.85
N PRO A 205 -10.14 15.45 -0.97
CA PRO A 205 -9.99 16.47 0.06
C PRO A 205 -9.58 17.80 -0.55
N ARG A 206 -10.15 18.90 -0.03
CA ARG A 206 -9.70 20.24 -0.42
C ARG A 206 -8.25 20.46 0.02
N PRO A 207 -7.43 21.21 -0.75
CA PRO A 207 -6.05 21.50 -0.37
C PRO A 207 -5.89 22.10 1.02
N THR A 208 -6.86 22.90 1.49
CA THR A 208 -6.86 23.47 2.84
C THR A 208 -6.96 22.39 3.93
N VAL A 209 -7.75 21.34 3.71
CA VAL A 209 -7.87 20.22 4.65
C VAL A 209 -6.57 19.45 4.71
N ILE A 210 -5.90 19.24 3.56
CA ILE A 210 -4.58 18.58 3.52
C ILE A 210 -3.55 19.40 4.31
N ALA A 211 -3.52 20.72 4.13
CA ALA A 211 -2.62 21.61 4.87
C ALA A 211 -2.87 21.56 6.39
N GLU A 212 -4.14 21.63 6.83
CA GLU A 212 -4.51 21.51 8.25
C GLU A 212 -4.07 20.16 8.85
N VAL A 213 -4.17 19.07 8.09
CA VAL A 213 -3.68 17.75 8.51
C VAL A 213 -2.15 17.77 8.64
N GLY A 214 -1.44 18.41 7.71
CA GLY A 214 0.01 18.58 7.77
C GLY A 214 0.47 19.35 9.02
N GLU A 215 -0.17 20.47 9.33
CA GLU A 215 0.15 21.30 10.50
C GLU A 215 -0.05 20.53 11.81
N ARG A 216 -1.17 19.77 11.91
CA ARG A 216 -1.45 18.92 13.06
C ARG A 216 -0.42 17.81 13.18
N PHE A 217 -0.11 17.13 12.08
CA PHE A 217 0.90 16.06 12.06
C PHE A 217 2.26 16.55 12.59
N ALA A 218 2.71 17.73 12.16
CA ALA A 218 3.92 18.34 12.68
C ALA A 218 3.83 18.69 14.17
N THR A 219 2.68 19.18 14.62
CA THR A 219 2.42 19.52 16.04
C THR A 219 2.50 18.28 16.94
N GLU A 220 1.87 17.18 16.52
CA GLU A 220 1.87 15.91 17.28
C GLU A 220 3.27 15.29 17.39
N ILE A 221 4.11 15.46 16.36
CA ILE A 221 5.52 15.01 16.40
C ILE A 221 6.34 15.88 17.35
N GLY A 222 6.18 17.19 17.32
CA GLY A 222 6.88 18.10 18.25
C GLY A 222 6.47 17.91 19.73
N GLY A 223 5.33 17.27 19.97
CA GLY A 223 4.82 16.93 21.31
C GLY A 223 5.19 15.53 21.80
N MET A 224 6.07 14.80 21.12
CA MET A 224 6.58 13.50 21.58
C MET A 224 7.51 13.71 22.79
N GLU A 225 6.97 13.65 24.01
CA GLU A 225 7.75 13.58 25.27
C GLU A 225 8.24 12.16 25.58
#